data_AF-A0A7D9EK36-F1
#
_entry.id   AF-A0A7D9EK36-F1
#
_cell.length_a   1.000
_cell.length_b   1.000
_cell.length_c   1.000
_cell.angle_alpha   90.00
_cell.angle_beta   90.00
_cell.angle_gamma   90.00
#
_symmetry.space_group_name_H-M   'P 1'
#
loop_
_entity.id
_entity.type
_entity.pdbx_description
1 polymer ?
#
loop_
_entity_poly.entity_id
_entity_poly.type
_entity_poly.pdbx_seq_one_letter_code
_entity_poly.pdbx_strand_id
1 'polypeptide(L)'
;MGLHKAPFNSKTFSDYCEFMGIQHNNISHYPLHPQTNGLVDKQSSAYFFNSRKCWKQELFKFLRNYRVTPHTTTGKSPADLLFQTRLYRVRIPELSTSHSSDNKVRERDAEKKLQAKQYADRKSYVKCW
;
A
#
# COMPACT_ATOMS: atom_id res chain seq x y z
N MET A 1 -18.81 -0.83 29.05
CA MET A 1 -17.56 -0.88 28.26
C MET A 1 -17.95 -1.32 26.84
N GLY A 2 -18.29 -0.37 25.97
CA GLY A 2 -18.88 -0.66 24.65
C GLY A 2 -17.83 -1.10 23.66
N LEU A 3 -18.00 -2.30 23.09
CA LEU A 3 -17.22 -2.77 21.96
C LEU A 3 -17.33 -1.74 20.83
N HIS A 4 -16.20 -1.10 20.50
CA HIS A 4 -16.07 -0.19 19.37
C HIS A 4 -16.49 -0.97 18.11
N LYS A 5 -17.67 -0.66 17.54
CA LYS A 5 -18.08 -1.26 16.26
C LYS A 5 -16.99 -0.92 15.24
N ALA A 6 -16.40 -1.94 14.61
CA ALA A 6 -15.43 -1.71 13.53
C ALA A 6 -16.09 -0.83 12.46
N PRO A 7 -15.47 0.29 12.04
CA PRO A 7 -16.11 1.30 11.19
C PRO A 7 -16.55 0.77 9.83
N PHE A 8 -15.98 -0.36 9.39
CA PHE A 8 -16.29 -0.99 8.12
C PHE A 8 -17.28 -2.16 8.24
N ASN A 9 -17.71 -2.55 9.45
CA ASN A 9 -18.63 -3.69 9.63
C ASN A 9 -20.11 -3.26 9.76
N SER A 10 -20.46 -2.02 9.40
CA SER A 10 -21.85 -1.57 9.48
C SER A 10 -22.65 -2.07 8.28
N LYS A 11 -23.93 -2.38 8.52
CA LYS A 11 -24.88 -2.69 7.46
C LYS A 11 -24.96 -1.57 6.42
N THR A 12 -24.97 -0.32 6.89
CA THR A 12 -24.98 0.86 6.01
C THR A 12 -23.80 0.91 5.04
N PHE A 13 -22.61 0.47 5.47
CA PHE A 13 -21.43 0.41 4.61
C PHE A 13 -21.52 -0.76 3.62
N SER A 14 -22.04 -1.91 4.06
CA SER A 14 -22.30 -3.06 3.18
C SER A 14 -23.29 -2.71 2.06
N ASP A 15 -24.41 -2.06 2.40
CA ASP A 15 -25.44 -1.66 1.44
C ASP A 15 -24.87 -0.65 0.43
N TYR A 16 -24.02 0.29 0.90
CA TYR A 16 -23.31 1.22 0.02
C TYR A 16 -22.34 0.50 -0.93
N CYS A 17 -21.57 -0.47 -0.44
CA CYS A 17 -20.66 -1.25 -1.27
C CYS A 17 -21.42 -2.03 -2.33
N GLU A 18 -22.54 -2.68 -1.98
CA GLU A 18 -23.40 -3.39 -2.92
C GLU A 18 -23.96 -2.44 -3.99
N PHE A 19 -24.48 -1.28 -3.58
CA PHE A 19 -24.95 -0.25 -4.51
C PHE A 19 -23.87 0.23 -5.49
N MET A 20 -22.64 0.41 -5.00
CA MET A 20 -21.50 0.85 -5.81
C MET A 20 -20.84 -0.30 -6.60
N GLY A 21 -21.34 -1.53 -6.48
CA GLY A 21 -20.75 -2.72 -7.11
C GLY A 21 -19.37 -3.10 -6.54
N ILE A 22 -19.04 -2.63 -5.33
CA ILE A 22 -17.79 -2.91 -4.65
C ILE A 22 -17.92 -4.23 -3.89
N GLN A 23 -17.07 -5.21 -4.24
CA GLN A 23 -16.96 -6.44 -3.45
C GLN A 23 -16.31 -6.16 -2.11
N HIS A 24 -17.13 -6.12 -1.05
CA HIS A 24 -16.65 -5.88 0.29
C HIS A 24 -16.27 -7.19 0.99
N ASN A 25 -14.97 -7.46 1.05
CA ASN A 25 -14.43 -8.61 1.77
C ASN A 25 -14.40 -8.34 3.28
N ASN A 26 -15.53 -8.62 3.95
CA ASN A 26 -15.67 -8.57 5.39
C ASN A 26 -14.81 -9.63 6.09
N ILE A 27 -13.52 -9.35 6.28
CA ILE A 27 -12.64 -10.24 7.06
C ILE A 27 -12.91 -9.97 8.55
N SER A 28 -13.89 -10.67 9.12
CA SER A 28 -14.27 -10.58 10.53
C SER A 28 -13.14 -10.93 11.52
N HIS A 29 -12.03 -11.49 11.04
CA HIS A 29 -10.85 -11.88 11.83
C HIS A 29 -9.67 -10.89 11.77
N TYR A 30 -9.89 -9.66 11.26
CA TYR A 30 -8.86 -8.63 11.09
C TYR A 30 -7.99 -8.31 12.34
N PRO A 31 -8.50 -8.35 13.60
CA PRO A 31 -7.65 -8.17 14.78
C PRO A 31 -6.60 -9.27 14.99
N LEU A 32 -6.79 -10.44 14.37
CA LEU A 32 -5.95 -11.63 14.56
C LEU A 32 -4.91 -11.81 13.43
N HIS A 33 -4.91 -10.95 12.41
CA HIS A 33 -4.01 -11.06 11.25
C HIS A 33 -3.25 -9.74 10.98
N PRO A 34 -2.42 -9.25 11.93
CA PRO A 34 -1.69 -7.97 11.81
C PRO A 34 -0.77 -7.91 10.57
N GLN A 35 -0.36 -9.06 10.05
CA GLN A 35 0.46 -9.16 8.84
C GLN A 35 -0.24 -8.61 7.59
N THR A 36 -1.58 -8.66 7.55
CA THR A 36 -2.37 -8.14 6.42
C THR A 36 -2.36 -6.60 6.37
N ASN A 37 -2.13 -5.94 7.51
CA ASN A 37 -2.10 -4.48 7.62
C ASN A 37 -0.71 -3.88 7.70
N GLY A 38 0.31 -4.73 7.78
CA GLY A 38 1.69 -4.27 7.97
C GLY A 38 2.14 -3.24 6.92
N LEU A 39 1.54 -3.24 5.72
CA LEU A 39 1.79 -2.21 4.71
C LEU A 39 1.20 -0.84 5.10
N VAL A 40 -0.05 -0.81 5.57
CA VAL A 40 -0.72 0.40 6.04
C VAL A 40 0.00 0.96 7.27
N ASP A 41 0.37 0.09 8.21
CA ASP A 41 1.05 0.49 9.45
C ASP A 41 2.48 0.98 9.18
N LYS A 42 3.20 0.35 8.25
CA LYS A 42 4.53 0.82 7.82
C LYS A 42 4.44 2.17 7.11
N GLN A 43 3.40 2.39 6.31
CA GLN A 43 3.18 3.66 5.62
C GLN A 43 2.76 4.78 6.58
N SER A 44 1.90 4.48 7.56
CA SER A 44 1.46 5.46 8.56
C SER A 44 2.61 5.89 9.46
N SER A 45 3.49 4.96 9.86
CA SER A 45 4.70 5.25 10.64
C SER A 45 5.66 6.21 9.92
N ALA A 46 5.83 6.08 8.60
CA ALA A 46 6.68 6.97 7.80
C ALA A 46 6.17 8.43 7.77
N TYR A 47 4.87 8.66 8.03
CA TYR A 47 4.25 9.98 8.07
C TYR A 47 4.42 10.70 9.42
N PHE A 48 4.42 9.98 10.54
CA PHE A 48 4.29 10.57 11.88
C PHE A 48 5.52 11.34 12.38
N PHE A 49 6.60 11.46 11.60
CA PHE A 49 7.88 12.03 12.05
C PHE A 49 7.95 13.56 12.18
N ASN A 50 6.91 14.34 11.84
CA ASN A 50 7.00 15.81 11.89
C ASN A 50 5.75 16.50 12.46
N SER A 51 5.71 16.65 13.79
CA SER A 51 4.57 17.19 14.56
C SER A 51 4.56 18.71 14.78
N ARG A 52 5.31 19.52 14.00
CA ARG A 52 5.37 20.99 14.19
C ARG A 52 4.73 21.83 13.07
N LYS A 53 4.07 21.21 12.08
CA LYS A 53 3.46 21.90 10.92
C LYS A 53 1.99 21.47 10.74
N CYS A 54 1.26 22.20 9.89
CA CYS A 54 -0.10 21.81 9.50
C CYS A 54 -0.08 20.41 8.84
N TRP A 55 -0.60 19.42 9.57
CA TRP A 55 -0.48 18.00 9.20
C TRP A 55 -1.08 17.68 7.84
N LYS A 56 -2.17 18.35 7.44
CA LYS A 56 -2.80 18.17 6.12
C LYS A 56 -1.85 18.55 4.99
N GLN A 57 -1.15 19.68 5.12
CA GLN A 57 -0.22 20.14 4.08
C GLN A 57 0.99 19.22 3.97
N GLU A 58 1.52 18.75 5.11
CA GLU A 58 2.62 17.79 5.13
C GLU A 58 2.19 16.43 4.56
N LEU A 59 0.96 15.98 4.82
CA LEU A 59 0.39 14.78 4.21
C LEU A 59 0.33 14.92 2.69
N PHE A 60 -0.15 16.04 2.15
CA PHE A 60 -0.19 16.24 0.69
C PHE A 60 1.21 16.28 0.08
N LYS A 61 2.19 16.90 0.73
CA LYS A 61 3.59 16.88 0.29
C LYS A 61 4.17 15.47 0.30
N PHE A 62 3.95 14.74 1.39
CA PHE A 62 4.39 13.35 1.53
C PHE A 62 3.79 12.47 0.44
N LEU A 63 2.46 12.51 0.25
CA LEU A 63 1.77 11.70 -0.75
C LEU A 63 2.23 12.04 -2.17
N ARG A 64 2.49 13.32 -2.47
CA ARG A 64 3.04 13.73 -3.77
C ARG A 64 4.40 13.10 -4.00
N ASN A 65 5.32 13.21 -3.05
CA ASN A 65 6.65 12.64 -3.16
C ASN A 65 6.61 11.11 -3.23
N TYR A 66 5.84 10.47 -2.36
CA TYR A 66 5.68 9.01 -2.35
C TYR A 66 5.19 8.45 -3.70
N ARG A 67 4.23 9.13 -4.34
CA ARG A 67 3.68 8.70 -5.62
C ARG A 67 4.68 8.76 -6.78
N VAL A 68 5.68 9.64 -6.74
CA VAL A 68 6.67 9.83 -7.81
C VAL A 68 8.02 9.17 -7.52
N THR A 69 8.30 8.82 -6.26
CA THR A 69 9.56 8.15 -5.90
C THR A 69 9.53 6.69 -6.36
N PRO A 70 10.51 6.23 -7.15
CA PRO A 70 10.64 4.82 -7.52
C PRO A 70 10.77 3.93 -6.30
N HIS A 71 9.97 2.87 -6.23
CA HIS A 71 10.06 1.93 -5.12
C HIS A 71 11.25 0.99 -5.31
N THR A 72 12.03 0.73 -4.25
CA THR A 72 13.28 -0.04 -4.31
C THR A 72 13.09 -1.46 -4.86
N THR A 73 11.94 -2.08 -4.58
CA THR A 73 11.61 -3.42 -5.08
C THR A 73 11.28 -3.43 -6.57
N THR A 74 10.55 -2.44 -7.09
CA THR A 74 10.00 -2.49 -8.45
C THR A 74 10.77 -1.62 -9.44
N GLY A 75 11.52 -0.64 -8.96
CA GLY A 75 12.23 0.35 -9.77
C GLY A 75 11.32 1.36 -10.49
N LYS A 76 10.00 1.28 -10.29
CA LYS A 76 9.00 2.21 -10.83
C LYS A 76 8.26 2.90 -9.69
N SER A 77 7.76 4.11 -9.95
CA SER A 77 6.98 4.84 -8.95
C SER A 77 5.55 4.27 -8.84
N PRO A 78 4.86 4.45 -7.71
CA PRO A 78 3.45 4.05 -7.58
C PRO A 78 2.54 4.66 -8.65
N ALA A 79 2.75 5.94 -9.00
CA ALA A 79 1.96 6.59 -10.05
C ALA A 79 2.22 5.97 -11.43
N ASP A 80 3.46 5.60 -11.75
CA ASP A 80 3.77 4.97 -13.04
C ASP A 80 3.09 3.60 -13.17
N LEU A 81 3.04 2.82 -12.08
CA LEU A 81 2.39 1.51 -12.07
C LEU A 81 0.86 1.62 -12.18
N LEU A 82 0.28 2.66 -11.59
CA LEU A 82 -1.16 2.92 -11.61
C LEU A 82 -1.64 3.46 -12.96
N PHE A 83 -0.92 4.43 -13.52
CA PHE A 83 -1.38 5.15 -14.70
C PHE A 83 -0.75 4.65 -15.99
N GLN A 84 0.46 4.05 -15.97
CA GLN A 84 1.19 3.42 -17.09
C GLN A 84 1.41 4.29 -18.36
N THR A 85 0.73 5.43 -18.47
CA THR A 85 0.56 6.25 -19.68
C THR A 85 0.78 7.74 -19.44
N ARG A 86 0.88 8.20 -18.18
CA ARG A 86 1.04 9.62 -17.88
C ARG A 86 2.19 9.87 -16.91
N LEU A 87 3.27 10.43 -17.46
CA LEU A 87 4.40 10.92 -16.68
C LEU A 87 3.92 12.10 -15.81
N TYR A 88 4.18 12.01 -14.51
CA TYR A 88 3.70 13.01 -13.56
C TYR A 88 4.53 14.28 -13.71
N ARG A 89 3.90 15.40 -14.09
CA ARG A 89 4.59 16.68 -14.29
C ARG A 89 5.28 17.15 -13.00
N VAL A 90 6.59 16.91 -12.91
CA VAL A 90 7.50 17.55 -11.97
C VAL A 90 8.18 18.74 -12.65
N ARG A 91 8.72 19.70 -11.88
CA ARG A 91 9.35 20.94 -12.41
C ARG A 91 10.63 20.71 -13.21
N ILE A 92 11.00 19.46 -13.47
CA ILE A 92 12.24 19.08 -14.14
C ILE A 92 11.89 18.63 -15.58
N PRO A 93 12.58 19.11 -16.63
CA PRO A 93 12.32 18.70 -18.00
C PRO A 93 12.61 17.21 -18.20
N GLU A 94 11.79 16.54 -19.00
CA GLU A 94 11.72 15.09 -19.11
C GLU A 94 12.31 14.55 -20.42
N LEU A 95 13.05 13.43 -20.33
CA LEU A 95 13.48 12.61 -21.47
C LEU A 95 12.41 11.53 -21.72
N SER A 96 11.90 11.45 -22.95
CA SER A 96 10.87 10.49 -23.35
C SER A 96 11.32 9.05 -23.09
N THR A 97 10.56 8.29 -22.29
CA THR A 97 10.76 6.84 -22.13
C THR A 97 9.61 6.11 -22.79
N SER A 98 9.94 5.17 -23.70
CA SER A 98 8.97 4.31 -24.35
C SER A 98 8.28 3.41 -23.33
N HIS A 99 6.99 3.13 -23.53
CA HIS A 99 6.19 2.23 -22.68
C HIS A 99 6.83 0.83 -22.64
N SER A 100 7.65 0.58 -21.61
CA SER A 100 8.29 -0.71 -21.38
C SER A 100 7.32 -1.64 -20.66
N SER A 101 7.07 -2.81 -21.26
CA SER A 101 6.20 -3.86 -20.73
C SER A 101 6.45 -4.15 -19.25
N ASP A 102 5.38 -4.15 -18.43
CA ASP A 102 5.44 -4.35 -16.97
C ASP A 102 5.87 -5.76 -16.53
N ASN A 103 6.15 -6.68 -17.46
CA ASN A 103 6.54 -8.05 -17.18
C ASN A 103 7.73 -8.13 -16.21
N LYS A 104 8.76 -7.30 -16.42
CA LYS A 104 9.95 -7.25 -15.55
C LYS A 104 9.63 -6.76 -14.13
N VAL A 105 8.62 -5.90 -13.98
CA VAL A 105 8.18 -5.43 -12.65
C VAL A 105 7.43 -6.54 -11.92
N ARG A 106 6.53 -7.22 -12.63
CA ARG A 106 5.74 -8.34 -12.07
C ARG A 106 6.63 -9.50 -11.63
N GLU A 107 7.61 -9.86 -12.44
CA GLU A 107 8.58 -10.91 -12.13
C GLU A 107 9.36 -10.57 -10.85
N ARG A 108 9.92 -9.36 -10.79
CA ARG A 108 10.69 -8.91 -9.61
C ARG A 108 9.84 -8.83 -8.34
N ASP A 109 8.59 -8.36 -8.45
CA ASP A 109 7.65 -8.35 -7.32
C ASP A 109 7.32 -9.77 -6.85
N ALA A 110 7.07 -10.69 -7.78
CA ALA A 110 6.80 -12.10 -7.47
C ALA A 110 8.00 -12.77 -6.78
N GLU A 111 9.23 -12.53 -7.26
CA GLU A 111 10.45 -13.03 -6.63
C GLU A 111 10.60 -12.52 -5.19
N LYS A 112 10.38 -11.22 -4.96
CA LYS A 112 10.49 -10.64 -3.61
C LYS A 112 9.39 -11.13 -2.68
N LYS A 113 8.17 -11.32 -3.17
CA LYS A 113 7.09 -11.96 -2.41
C LYS A 113 7.43 -13.41 -2.05
N LEU A 114 8.02 -14.17 -2.97
CA LEU A 114 8.47 -15.53 -2.73
C LEU A 114 9.60 -15.58 -1.67
N GLN A 115 10.60 -14.70 -1.78
CA GLN A 115 11.67 -14.58 -0.77
C GLN A 115 11.12 -14.22 0.61
N ALA A 116 10.17 -13.29 0.68
CA ALA A 116 9.52 -12.90 1.94
C ALA A 116 8.71 -14.07 2.54
N LYS A 117 7.97 -14.80 1.71
CA LYS A 117 7.25 -16.02 2.13
C LYS A 117 8.22 -17.06 2.70
N GLN A 118 9.28 -17.41 1.98
CA GLN A 118 10.28 -18.37 2.44
C GLN A 118 10.94 -17.95 3.77
N TYR A 119 11.21 -16.65 3.95
CA TYR A 119 11.75 -16.13 5.21
C TYR A 119 10.74 -16.27 6.36
N ALA A 120 9.47 -15.91 6.13
CA ALA A 120 8.42 -16.03 7.12
C ALA A 120 8.19 -17.50 7.51
N ASP A 121 8.09 -18.40 6.54
CA ASP A 121 7.92 -19.84 6.74
C ASP A 121 9.08 -20.39 7.59
N ARG A 122 10.34 -20.11 7.20
CA ARG A 122 11.54 -20.52 7.96
C ARG A 122 11.52 -20.06 9.42
N LYS A 123 11.06 -18.84 9.71
CA LYS A 123 10.97 -18.33 11.08
C LYS A 123 9.75 -18.85 11.85
N SER A 124 8.69 -19.26 11.16
CA SER A 124 7.51 -19.84 11.80
C SER A 124 7.77 -21.26 12.35
N TYR A 125 8.71 -22.00 11.75
CA TYR A 125 9.14 -23.33 12.22
C TYR A 125 10.09 -23.32 13.43
N VAL A 126 10.53 -22.15 13.92
CA VAL A 126 11.48 -22.03 15.05
C VAL A 126 10.79 -21.89 16.42
N LYS A 127 9.46 -22.06 16.49
CA LYS A 127 8.75 -22.08 17.78
C LYS A 127 8.62 -23.51 18.31
N CYS A 128 9.69 -24.01 18.95
CA CYS A 128 9.53 -24.99 20.03
C CYS A 128 9.14 -24.20 21.29
N TRP A 129 8.09 -24.66 21.98
CA TRP A 129 7.73 -24.21 23.32
C TRP A 129 8.82 -24.59 24.32
#